data_AF-A0A2J2HF16-F1
#
_entry.id   AF-A0A2J2HF16-F1
#
_cell.length_a   1.000
_cell.length_b   1.000
_cell.length_c   1.000
_cell.angle_alpha   90.00
_cell.angle_beta   90.00
_cell.angle_gamma   90.00
#
_symmetry.space_group_name_H-M   'P 1'
#
loop_
_entity.id
_entity.type
_entity.pdbx_description
1 polymer ?
#
loop_
_entity_poly.entity_id
_entity_poly.type
_entity_poly.pdbx_seq_one_letter_code
_entity_poly.pdbx_strand_id
1 'polypeptide(L)'
;MELVNQAMRCLENNDKQCAMRLIEELVRSQCHDGRLVSKEVADKVKDVVHDLWLVSDNECRCELLRMLKSLDVLRGWIRKALDMNTKKLNKWLARCSIDGKSKMARNNIVEDVEDLLRDVLGWDETGMCEELMRFIGIDVNEFRRHGIEPCIWLIGLEGLRSLKRPYWFGLRVSDLAVRRREKYIELKLRTTNTIDAVFFPILLSVVKTPSLEIEWGRAIPWTRHVTRSIDLSFCVYLGIDEWPWPTELSADELEKILNNLSDEGLAMFIAGLIDGDGSIQRKSKSDYHAVIVITACKACPKKVILDVLKRVVAERFGITGDIYSDEAANTLVFSGEDAVRLLRRVVKYIHHPLRRLRAELFLAYYEGRIDDDEFEKLYETTEYEYGGPDIKRNHGLDVLARAAPQTHTHGG
;
A
#
# COMPACT_ATOMS: atom_id res chain seq x y z
N MET A 1 -0.48 -45.89 -0.66
CA MET A 1 -0.64 -46.80 0.50
C MET A 1 0.36 -47.95 0.48
N GLU A 2 0.62 -48.59 -0.65
CA GLU A 2 1.57 -49.71 -0.74
C GLU A 2 3.01 -49.33 -0.30
N LEU A 3 3.54 -48.21 -0.80
CA LEU A 3 4.87 -47.70 -0.41
C LEU A 3 5.00 -47.38 1.09
N VAL A 4 3.93 -46.88 1.72
CA VAL A 4 3.88 -46.61 3.17
C VAL A 4 3.98 -47.92 3.96
N ASN A 5 3.23 -48.95 3.54
CA ASN A 5 3.28 -50.27 4.17
C ASN A 5 4.65 -50.94 4.00
N GLN A 6 5.30 -50.76 2.84
CA GLN A 6 6.66 -51.25 2.61
C GLN A 6 7.67 -50.53 3.53
N ALA A 7 7.53 -49.21 3.72
CA ALA A 7 8.39 -48.46 4.62
C ALA A 7 8.22 -48.91 6.08
N MET A 8 6.99 -49.16 6.53
CA MET A 8 6.72 -49.72 7.87
C MET A 8 7.35 -51.11 8.04
N ARG A 9 7.24 -52.00 7.04
CA ARG A 9 7.90 -53.33 7.08
C ARG A 9 9.42 -53.23 7.17
N CYS A 10 10.02 -52.24 6.52
CA CYS A 10 11.47 -52.02 6.64
C CYS A 10 11.85 -51.56 8.05
N LEU A 11 11.02 -50.74 8.71
CA LEU A 11 11.22 -50.37 10.11
C LEU A 11 11.06 -51.57 11.07
N GLU A 12 10.05 -52.42 10.86
CA GLU A 12 9.84 -53.66 11.64
C GLU A 12 11.03 -54.62 11.54
N ASN A 13 11.67 -54.68 10.37
CA ASN A 13 12.87 -55.48 10.12
C ASN A 13 14.19 -54.76 10.50
N ASN A 14 14.11 -53.58 11.11
CA ASN A 14 15.27 -52.73 11.47
C ASN A 14 16.18 -52.36 10.28
N ASP A 15 15.63 -52.37 9.06
CA ASP A 15 16.31 -51.94 7.83
C ASP A 15 16.09 -50.44 7.60
N LYS A 16 16.93 -49.64 8.26
CA LYS A 16 16.86 -48.17 8.23
C LYS A 16 17.18 -47.59 6.86
N GLN A 17 18.05 -48.24 6.08
CA GLN A 17 18.38 -47.80 4.72
C GLN A 17 17.21 -48.01 3.76
N CYS A 18 16.53 -49.16 3.85
CA CYS A 18 15.29 -49.39 3.11
C CYS A 18 14.22 -48.33 3.46
N ALA A 19 14.00 -48.10 4.77
CA ALA A 19 13.01 -47.12 5.22
C ALA A 19 13.34 -45.70 4.72
N MET A 20 14.60 -45.28 4.78
CA MET A 20 15.03 -43.96 4.33
C MET A 20 14.81 -43.76 2.82
N ARG A 21 15.14 -44.76 1.99
CA ARG A 21 14.89 -44.73 0.54
C ARG A 21 13.39 -44.61 0.22
N LEU A 22 12.55 -45.38 0.90
CA LEU A 22 11.10 -45.34 0.67
C LEU A 22 10.47 -44.03 1.16
N ILE A 23 10.99 -43.43 2.24
CA ILE A 23 10.60 -42.08 2.66
C ILE A 23 11.00 -41.05 1.61
N GLU A 24 12.19 -41.14 1.01
CA GLU A 24 12.63 -40.26 -0.07
C GLU A 24 11.63 -40.29 -1.25
N GLU A 25 11.21 -41.48 -1.67
CA GLU A 25 10.24 -41.69 -2.75
C GLU A 25 8.85 -41.14 -2.40
N LEU A 26 8.38 -41.38 -1.17
CA LEU A 26 7.12 -40.85 -0.67
C LEU A 26 7.13 -39.31 -0.64
N VAL A 27 8.24 -38.71 -0.24
CA VAL A 27 8.40 -37.26 -0.16
C VAL A 27 8.48 -36.65 -1.56
N ARG A 28 9.26 -37.23 -2.49
CA ARG A 28 9.33 -36.82 -3.90
C ARG A 28 7.97 -36.87 -4.59
N SER A 29 7.17 -37.87 -4.25
CA SER A 29 5.80 -38.04 -4.74
C SER A 29 4.77 -37.17 -4.00
N GLN A 30 5.23 -36.21 -3.18
CA GLN A 30 4.41 -35.26 -2.42
C GLN A 30 3.38 -35.92 -1.46
N CYS A 31 3.57 -37.19 -1.09
CA CYS A 31 2.64 -37.92 -0.22
C CYS A 31 2.61 -37.41 1.23
N HIS A 32 3.46 -36.46 1.56
CA HIS A 32 3.53 -35.79 2.87
C HIS A 32 2.61 -34.55 2.95
N ASP A 33 2.07 -34.06 1.83
CA ASP A 33 1.15 -32.92 1.76
C ASP A 33 -0.32 -33.36 1.71
N GLY A 34 -1.01 -33.25 2.84
CA GLY A 34 -2.43 -33.57 2.97
C GLY A 34 -3.40 -32.67 2.18
N ARG A 35 -2.91 -31.67 1.43
CA ARG A 35 -3.70 -30.90 0.45
C ARG A 35 -3.75 -31.59 -0.90
N LEU A 36 -2.67 -32.26 -1.28
CA LEU A 36 -2.49 -32.91 -2.58
C LEU A 36 -2.88 -34.39 -2.51
N VAL A 37 -2.70 -35.00 -1.34
CA VAL A 37 -3.18 -36.33 -1.02
C VAL A 37 -4.17 -36.29 0.15
N SER A 38 -4.95 -37.34 0.36
CA SER A 38 -5.82 -37.43 1.53
C SER A 38 -5.02 -37.30 2.84
N LYS A 39 -5.58 -36.61 3.84
CA LYS A 39 -4.98 -36.43 5.17
C LYS A 39 -4.48 -37.75 5.79
N GLU A 40 -5.23 -38.83 5.61
CA GLU A 40 -4.86 -40.16 6.12
C GLU A 40 -3.50 -40.65 5.60
N VAL A 41 -3.22 -40.45 4.30
CA VAL A 41 -1.96 -40.84 3.69
C VAL A 41 -0.81 -39.97 4.21
N ALA A 42 -1.02 -38.67 4.28
CA ALA A 42 -0.01 -37.73 4.79
C ALA A 42 0.33 -37.96 6.26
N ASP A 43 -0.67 -38.30 7.09
CA ASP A 43 -0.46 -38.64 8.49
C ASP A 43 0.34 -39.95 8.63
N LYS A 44 0.06 -40.98 7.82
CA LYS A 44 0.86 -42.22 7.85
C LYS A 44 2.30 -42.02 7.40
N VAL A 45 2.55 -41.17 6.39
CA VAL A 45 3.92 -40.81 5.99
C VAL A 45 4.66 -40.09 7.11
N LYS A 46 3.97 -39.19 7.82
CA LYS A 46 4.50 -38.50 9.00
C LYS A 46 4.86 -39.49 10.11
N ASP A 47 4.03 -40.49 10.36
CA ASP A 47 4.28 -41.52 11.39
C ASP A 47 5.51 -42.38 11.02
N VAL A 48 5.65 -42.79 9.75
CA VAL A 48 6.84 -43.52 9.28
C VAL A 48 8.13 -42.71 9.48
N VAL A 49 8.10 -41.40 9.22
CA VAL A 49 9.25 -40.51 9.46
C VAL A 49 9.54 -40.37 10.96
N HIS A 50 8.51 -40.31 11.79
CA HIS A 50 8.64 -40.27 13.25
C HIS A 50 9.29 -41.54 13.79
N ASP A 51 8.82 -42.70 13.36
CA ASP A 51 9.29 -44.00 13.82
C ASP A 51 10.74 -44.22 13.41
N LEU A 52 11.10 -43.90 12.15
CA LEU A 52 12.50 -43.93 11.71
C LEU A 52 13.38 -43.05 12.59
N TRP A 53 12.91 -41.83 12.91
CA TRP A 53 13.66 -40.91 13.75
C TRP A 53 13.92 -41.46 15.16
N LEU A 54 12.95 -42.14 15.77
CA LEU A 54 13.07 -42.71 17.12
C LEU A 54 14.11 -43.83 17.17
N VAL A 55 14.10 -44.74 16.19
CA VAL A 55 14.98 -45.92 16.16
C VAL A 55 16.38 -45.65 15.59
N SER A 56 16.61 -44.45 15.03
CA SER A 56 17.87 -44.09 14.37
C SER A 56 18.95 -43.53 15.30
N ASP A 57 20.20 -43.75 14.94
CA ASP A 57 21.35 -43.13 15.59
C ASP A 57 21.55 -41.67 15.12
N ASN A 58 22.60 -41.01 15.60
CA ASN A 58 22.83 -39.60 15.26
C ASN A 58 23.18 -39.39 13.77
N GLU A 59 23.84 -40.36 13.14
CA GLU A 59 24.28 -40.28 11.75
C GLU A 59 23.09 -40.40 10.80
N CYS A 60 22.29 -41.45 10.97
CA CYS A 60 21.06 -41.66 10.20
C CYS A 60 20.04 -40.53 10.41
N ARG A 61 19.95 -39.97 11.63
CA ARG A 61 19.14 -38.75 11.88
C ARG A 61 19.62 -37.54 11.08
N CYS A 62 20.92 -37.35 10.93
CA CYS A 62 21.46 -36.26 10.13
C CYS A 62 21.25 -36.48 8.63
N GLU A 63 21.37 -37.72 8.15
CA GLU A 63 21.05 -38.09 6.77
C GLU A 63 19.57 -37.83 6.44
N LEU A 64 18.66 -38.29 7.31
CA LEU A 64 17.22 -38.03 7.19
C LEU A 64 16.92 -36.53 7.11
N LEU A 65 17.54 -35.71 7.96
CA LEU A 65 17.36 -34.26 7.94
C LEU A 65 17.91 -33.61 6.67
N ARG A 66 19.06 -34.06 6.16
CA ARG A 66 19.64 -33.57 4.90
C ARG A 66 18.74 -33.91 3.73
N MET A 67 18.26 -35.15 3.66
CA MET A 67 17.35 -35.63 2.63
C MET A 67 16.05 -34.81 2.61
N LEU A 68 15.36 -34.71 3.75
CA LEU A 68 14.13 -33.91 3.87
C LEU A 68 14.36 -32.44 3.48
N LYS A 69 15.54 -31.90 3.78
CA LYS A 69 15.90 -30.54 3.39
C LYS A 69 16.22 -30.39 1.90
N SER A 70 16.89 -31.35 1.29
CA SER A 70 17.18 -31.36 -0.15
C SER A 70 15.93 -31.52 -1.02
N LEU A 71 14.84 -32.03 -0.43
CA LEU A 71 13.53 -32.19 -1.05
C LEU A 71 12.57 -31.04 -0.69
N ASP A 72 13.09 -29.93 -0.16
CA ASP A 72 12.35 -28.72 0.21
C ASP A 72 11.14 -28.95 1.15
N VAL A 73 11.20 -29.99 1.99
CA VAL A 73 10.11 -30.27 2.95
C VAL A 73 9.98 -29.12 3.94
N LEU A 74 8.74 -28.65 4.09
CA LEU A 74 8.41 -27.54 4.99
C LEU A 74 8.92 -27.80 6.41
N ARG A 75 9.65 -26.83 6.94
CA ARG A 75 10.19 -26.88 8.30
C ARG A 75 9.12 -27.13 9.37
N GLY A 76 7.92 -26.57 9.17
CA GLY A 76 6.78 -26.80 10.05
C GLY A 76 6.28 -28.24 10.04
N TRP A 77 6.40 -28.92 8.89
CA TRP A 77 6.07 -30.33 8.75
C TRP A 77 7.11 -31.21 9.45
N ILE A 78 8.41 -31.00 9.19
CA ILE A 78 9.52 -31.71 9.86
C ILE A 78 9.38 -31.61 11.38
N ARG A 79 9.05 -30.41 11.89
CA ARG A 79 8.82 -30.18 13.32
C ARG A 79 7.72 -31.07 13.90
N LYS A 80 6.61 -31.23 13.17
CA LYS A 80 5.47 -32.06 13.58
C LYS A 80 5.80 -33.54 13.46
N ALA A 81 6.43 -33.96 12.37
CA ALA A 81 6.83 -35.36 12.16
C ALA A 81 7.82 -35.84 13.23
N LEU A 82 8.76 -34.99 13.65
CA LEU A 82 9.78 -35.38 14.63
C LEU A 82 9.39 -35.10 16.09
N ASP A 83 8.15 -34.65 16.32
CA ASP A 83 7.65 -34.16 17.61
C ASP A 83 8.66 -33.25 18.35
N MET A 84 9.06 -32.16 17.68
CA MET A 84 10.04 -31.22 18.21
C MET A 84 9.48 -29.81 18.34
N ASN A 85 10.11 -29.02 19.21
CA ASN A 85 9.96 -27.56 19.17
C ASN A 85 11.07 -26.94 18.30
N THR A 86 10.88 -25.67 17.92
CA THR A 86 11.80 -24.94 17.03
C THR A 86 13.24 -24.89 17.56
N LYS A 87 13.41 -24.79 18.88
CA LYS A 87 14.73 -24.73 19.54
C LYS A 87 15.48 -26.06 19.42
N LYS A 88 14.78 -27.19 19.63
CA LYS A 88 15.34 -28.55 19.50
C LYS A 88 15.72 -28.88 18.06
N LEU A 89 14.86 -28.51 17.10
CA LEU A 89 15.15 -28.69 15.67
C LEU A 89 16.36 -27.85 15.23
N ASN A 90 16.50 -26.60 15.70
CA ASN A 90 17.69 -25.77 15.41
C ASN A 90 18.99 -26.41 15.90
N LYS A 91 18.97 -26.98 17.12
CA LYS A 91 20.13 -27.66 17.68
C LYS A 91 20.54 -28.87 16.82
N TRP A 92 19.58 -29.60 16.27
CA TRP A 92 19.83 -30.71 15.36
C TRP A 92 20.34 -30.27 13.99
N LEU A 93 19.74 -29.26 13.37
CA LEU A 93 20.20 -28.73 12.08
C LEU A 93 21.65 -28.22 12.18
N ALA A 94 21.97 -27.47 13.24
CA ALA A 94 23.33 -27.00 13.51
C ALA A 94 24.30 -28.17 13.74
N ARG A 95 23.88 -29.20 14.51
CA ARG A 95 24.68 -30.40 14.76
C ARG A 95 24.98 -31.19 13.49
N CYS A 96 24.05 -31.22 12.54
CA CYS A 96 24.20 -31.94 11.27
C CYS A 96 24.90 -31.12 10.18
N SER A 97 25.41 -29.92 10.51
CA SER A 97 25.99 -28.96 9.56
C SER A 97 25.05 -28.65 8.38
N ILE A 98 23.73 -28.65 8.66
CA ILE A 98 22.71 -28.29 7.69
C ILE A 98 22.53 -26.80 7.81
N ASP A 99 22.92 -26.08 6.77
CA ASP A 99 22.96 -24.63 6.80
C ASP A 99 21.57 -24.09 7.14
N GLY A 100 21.51 -23.42 8.28
CA GLY A 100 20.28 -22.97 8.90
C GLY A 100 19.77 -21.73 8.19
N LYS A 101 19.48 -21.80 6.89
CA LYS A 101 18.62 -20.81 6.22
C LYS A 101 17.25 -20.89 6.88
N SER A 102 17.16 -20.09 7.93
CA SER A 102 16.06 -19.94 8.83
C SER A 102 14.95 -19.27 8.02
N LYS A 103 13.92 -20.06 7.66
CA LYS A 103 12.74 -19.56 6.93
C LYS A 103 13.14 -19.15 5.50
N MET A 104 12.31 -19.40 4.48
CA MET A 104 12.23 -18.34 3.47
C MET A 104 11.91 -17.09 4.29
N ALA A 105 12.75 -16.06 4.23
CA ALA A 105 12.45 -14.83 4.93
C ALA A 105 11.00 -14.47 4.57
N ARG A 106 10.22 -13.91 5.50
CA ARG A 106 8.84 -13.52 5.19
C ARG A 106 8.81 -12.66 3.92
N ASN A 107 9.88 -11.88 3.70
CA ASN A 107 10.16 -11.12 2.49
C ASN A 107 10.17 -12.00 1.24
N ASN A 108 10.94 -13.10 1.19
CA ASN A 108 10.92 -14.03 0.05
C ASN A 108 9.53 -14.63 -0.22
N ILE A 109 8.74 -14.94 0.81
CA ILE A 109 7.35 -15.41 0.60
C ILE A 109 6.47 -14.30 0.04
N VAL A 110 6.68 -13.05 0.47
CA VAL A 110 5.96 -11.89 -0.05
C VAL A 110 6.36 -11.65 -1.51
N GLU A 111 7.66 -11.70 -1.82
CA GLU A 111 8.20 -11.62 -3.19
C GLU A 111 7.60 -12.73 -4.07
N ASP A 112 7.62 -13.99 -3.65
CA ASP A 112 7.01 -15.10 -4.40
C ASP A 112 5.50 -14.92 -4.63
N VAL A 113 4.78 -14.33 -3.66
CA VAL A 113 3.34 -14.04 -3.79
C VAL A 113 3.10 -12.84 -4.71
N GLU A 114 3.93 -11.79 -4.63
CA GLU A 114 3.88 -10.63 -5.52
C GLU A 114 4.19 -11.04 -6.96
N ASP A 115 5.22 -11.87 -7.17
CA ASP A 115 5.57 -12.43 -8.48
C ASP A 115 4.43 -13.31 -9.01
N LEU A 116 3.80 -14.15 -8.17
CA LEU A 116 2.64 -14.94 -8.59
C LEU A 116 1.43 -14.06 -8.93
N LEU A 117 1.14 -13.05 -8.13
CA LEU A 117 0.07 -12.09 -8.39
C LEU A 117 0.30 -11.38 -9.73
N ARG A 118 1.52 -10.93 -10.01
CA ARG A 118 1.89 -10.25 -11.26
C ARG A 118 1.91 -11.20 -12.46
N ASP A 119 2.69 -12.26 -12.37
CA ASP A 119 3.03 -13.12 -13.51
C ASP A 119 1.90 -14.10 -13.86
N VAL A 120 1.14 -14.56 -12.87
CA VAL A 120 0.10 -15.58 -13.05
C VAL A 120 -1.29 -14.98 -13.09
N LEU A 121 -1.57 -13.99 -12.24
CA LEU A 121 -2.90 -13.40 -12.11
C LEU A 121 -3.03 -12.04 -12.81
N GLY A 122 -1.95 -11.51 -13.39
CA GLY A 122 -1.94 -10.21 -14.07
C GLY A 122 -2.23 -9.03 -13.14
N TRP A 123 -2.01 -9.19 -11.83
CA TRP A 123 -2.30 -8.21 -10.81
C TRP A 123 -1.11 -7.26 -10.59
N ASP A 124 -0.84 -6.45 -11.60
CA ASP A 124 0.16 -5.37 -11.54
C ASP A 124 -0.44 -4.06 -10.99
N GLU A 125 0.37 -3.00 -10.90
CA GLU A 125 -0.08 -1.69 -10.42
C GLU A 125 -1.24 -1.12 -11.26
N THR A 126 -1.26 -1.42 -12.55
CA THR A 126 -2.29 -0.94 -13.47
C THR A 126 -3.59 -1.69 -13.22
N GLY A 127 -3.55 -3.02 -13.10
CA GLY A 127 -4.69 -3.86 -12.73
C GLY A 127 -5.30 -3.46 -11.39
N MET A 128 -4.46 -3.23 -10.38
CA MET A 128 -4.90 -2.72 -9.07
C MET A 128 -5.57 -1.33 -9.18
N CYS A 129 -4.99 -0.42 -9.98
CA CYS A 129 -5.58 0.89 -10.19
C CYS A 129 -6.95 0.80 -10.87
N GLU A 130 -7.09 0.02 -11.94
CA GLU A 130 -8.36 -0.15 -12.64
C GLU A 130 -9.43 -0.74 -11.72
N GLU A 131 -9.05 -1.70 -10.87
CA GLU A 131 -9.98 -2.28 -9.90
C GLU A 131 -10.39 -1.27 -8.83
N LEU A 132 -9.47 -0.43 -8.33
CA LEU A 132 -9.80 0.68 -7.45
C LEU A 132 -10.81 1.63 -8.12
N MET A 133 -10.59 2.00 -9.39
CA MET A 133 -11.49 2.88 -10.13
C MET A 133 -12.88 2.26 -10.26
N ARG A 134 -12.98 0.99 -10.66
CA ARG A 134 -14.27 0.28 -10.74
C ARG A 134 -14.96 0.21 -9.39
N PHE A 135 -14.22 -0.08 -8.32
CA PHE A 135 -14.75 -0.16 -6.96
C PHE A 135 -15.41 1.15 -6.51
N ILE A 136 -14.84 2.30 -6.89
CA ILE A 136 -15.41 3.61 -6.58
C ILE A 136 -16.44 4.11 -7.60
N GLY A 137 -16.83 3.27 -8.56
CA GLY A 137 -17.88 3.58 -9.55
C GLY A 137 -17.40 4.31 -10.80
N ILE A 138 -16.10 4.25 -11.12
CA ILE A 138 -15.51 4.90 -12.30
C ILE A 138 -15.26 3.85 -13.39
N ASP A 139 -15.87 4.05 -14.56
CA ASP A 139 -15.64 3.22 -15.74
C ASP A 139 -14.38 3.68 -16.48
N VAL A 140 -13.30 2.92 -16.31
CA VAL A 140 -12.01 3.25 -16.93
C VAL A 140 -12.05 3.30 -18.46
N ASN A 141 -12.91 2.49 -19.09
CA ASN A 141 -13.00 2.44 -20.54
C ASN A 141 -13.74 3.66 -21.10
N GLU A 142 -14.73 4.16 -20.36
CA GLU A 142 -15.44 5.37 -20.76
C GLU A 142 -14.51 6.59 -20.76
N PHE A 143 -13.69 6.76 -19.73
CA PHE A 143 -12.69 7.84 -19.69
C PHE A 143 -11.66 7.71 -20.84
N ARG A 144 -11.19 6.49 -21.13
CA ARG A 144 -10.23 6.25 -22.23
C ARG A 144 -10.80 6.58 -23.61
N ARG A 145 -12.10 6.36 -23.85
CA ARG A 145 -12.77 6.78 -25.10
C ARG A 145 -12.67 8.29 -25.33
N HIS A 146 -12.61 9.05 -24.25
CA HIS A 146 -12.44 10.50 -24.25
C HIS A 146 -10.97 10.96 -24.15
N GLY A 147 -10.02 10.03 -24.33
CA GLY A 147 -8.59 10.32 -24.28
C GLY A 147 -8.06 10.70 -22.89
N ILE A 148 -8.74 10.27 -21.83
CA ILE A 148 -8.34 10.47 -20.43
C ILE A 148 -7.93 9.12 -19.86
N GLU A 149 -6.67 8.98 -19.42
CA GLU A 149 -6.17 7.75 -18.79
C GLU A 149 -6.35 7.81 -17.27
N PRO A 150 -7.26 7.01 -16.67
CA PRO A 150 -7.54 7.09 -15.23
C PRO A 150 -6.36 6.69 -14.35
N CYS A 151 -5.50 5.78 -14.81
CA CYS A 151 -4.37 5.28 -14.05
C CYS A 151 -3.06 6.07 -14.28
N ILE A 152 -3.15 7.24 -14.92
CA ILE A 152 -1.99 8.09 -15.23
C ILE A 152 -1.26 8.61 -13.98
N TRP A 153 -1.90 8.56 -12.80
CA TRP A 153 -1.31 8.97 -11.52
C TRP A 153 -0.14 8.09 -11.07
N LEU A 154 -0.05 6.85 -11.58
CA LEU A 154 1.07 5.95 -11.31
C LEU A 154 2.37 6.44 -11.97
N ILE A 155 2.26 7.16 -13.09
CA ILE A 155 3.43 7.68 -13.82
C ILE A 155 4.13 8.73 -12.98
N GLY A 156 5.44 8.57 -12.81
CA GLY A 156 6.30 9.53 -12.10
C GLY A 156 6.49 9.26 -10.60
N LEU A 157 5.75 8.29 -10.03
CA LEU A 157 5.93 7.87 -8.62
C LEU A 157 7.37 7.44 -8.31
N GLU A 158 8.05 6.76 -9.25
CA GLU A 158 9.46 6.37 -9.08
C GLU A 158 10.39 7.58 -8.88
N GLY A 159 10.03 8.73 -9.46
CA GLY A 159 10.76 9.98 -9.30
C GLY A 159 10.74 10.52 -7.86
N LEU A 160 9.80 10.03 -7.03
CA LEU A 160 9.62 10.38 -5.62
C LEU A 160 10.44 9.51 -4.67
N ARG A 161 11.22 8.52 -5.15
CA ARG A 161 12.18 7.76 -4.32
C ARG A 161 13.10 8.67 -3.49
N SER A 162 13.45 9.84 -4.04
CA SER A 162 14.21 10.84 -3.30
C SER A 162 13.30 11.75 -2.46
N LEU A 163 13.46 11.69 -1.14
CA LEU A 163 12.79 12.59 -0.19
C LEU A 163 13.14 14.08 -0.40
N LYS A 164 14.21 14.38 -1.16
CA LYS A 164 14.60 15.76 -1.53
C LYS A 164 13.69 16.40 -2.59
N ARG A 165 12.74 15.65 -3.17
CA ARG A 165 11.76 16.21 -4.10
C ARG A 165 10.80 17.15 -3.35
N PRO A 166 10.54 18.38 -3.85
CA PRO A 166 9.65 19.34 -3.20
C PRO A 166 8.22 18.82 -2.96
N TYR A 167 7.78 17.81 -3.72
CA TYR A 167 6.53 17.11 -3.50
C TYR A 167 6.37 16.64 -2.05
N TRP A 168 7.41 16.02 -1.46
CA TRP A 168 7.37 15.55 -0.06
C TRP A 168 7.22 16.69 0.94
N PHE A 169 7.80 17.85 0.63
CA PHE A 169 7.63 19.05 1.45
C PHE A 169 6.19 19.57 1.37
N GLY A 170 5.60 19.57 0.18
CA GLY A 170 4.19 19.90 -0.03
C GLY A 170 3.28 19.01 0.79
N LEU A 171 3.52 17.70 0.72
CA LEU A 171 2.75 16.72 1.48
C LEU A 171 2.94 16.89 3.00
N ARG A 172 4.16 17.20 3.49
CA ARG A 172 4.38 17.50 4.90
C ARG A 172 3.61 18.74 5.35
N VAL A 173 3.56 19.77 4.52
CA VAL A 173 2.84 21.00 4.86
C VAL A 173 1.33 20.77 4.95
N SER A 174 0.80 19.77 4.23
CA SER A 174 -0.58 19.29 4.30
C SER A 174 -0.75 18.12 5.26
N ASP A 175 -0.78 16.89 4.75
CA ASP A 175 -1.33 15.71 5.45
C ASP A 175 -0.26 14.77 6.03
N LEU A 176 0.98 14.79 5.51
CA LEU A 176 2.06 13.95 6.00
C LEU A 176 2.58 14.43 7.36
N ALA A 177 2.31 13.66 8.41
CA ALA A 177 2.92 13.89 9.70
C ALA A 177 4.38 13.43 9.68
N VAL A 178 5.30 14.35 9.98
CA VAL A 178 6.73 14.04 10.19
C VAL A 178 7.06 14.27 11.65
N ARG A 179 7.48 13.22 12.35
CA ARG A 179 7.83 13.28 13.78
C ARG A 179 9.27 12.85 13.98
N ARG A 180 10.08 13.76 14.52
CA ARG A 180 11.44 13.44 14.94
C ARG A 180 11.41 12.72 16.28
N ARG A 181 12.02 11.54 16.33
CA ARG A 181 12.30 10.78 17.56
C ARG A 181 13.81 10.76 17.81
N GLU A 182 14.22 10.32 19.00
CA GLU A 182 15.65 10.27 19.37
C GLU A 182 16.51 9.47 18.40
N LYS A 183 15.95 8.43 17.77
CA LYS A 183 16.70 7.46 16.95
C LYS A 183 16.27 7.40 15.47
N TYR A 184 15.16 8.02 15.11
CA TYR A 184 14.58 7.91 13.77
C TYR A 184 13.61 9.06 13.50
N ILE A 185 13.22 9.21 12.23
CA ILE A 185 12.13 10.07 11.80
C ILE A 185 10.96 9.20 11.36
N GLU A 186 9.79 9.47 11.91
CA GLU A 186 8.53 8.80 11.57
C GLU A 186 7.79 9.65 10.54
N LEU A 187 7.54 9.07 9.37
CA LEU A 187 6.61 9.55 8.37
C LEU A 187 5.28 8.82 8.57
N LYS A 188 4.17 9.54 8.76
CA LYS A 188 2.86 8.94 9.00
C LYS A 188 1.77 9.63 8.18
N LEU A 189 1.08 8.86 7.36
CA LEU A 189 -0.15 9.25 6.67
C LEU A 189 -1.33 8.50 7.28
N ARG A 190 -2.44 9.18 7.50
CA ARG A 190 -3.62 8.60 8.14
C ARG A 190 -4.85 8.87 7.31
N THR A 191 -5.70 7.85 7.13
CA THR A 191 -6.93 8.00 6.38
C THR A 191 -8.05 7.07 6.84
N THR A 192 -9.28 7.48 6.57
CA THR A 192 -10.47 6.62 6.56
C THR A 192 -11.01 6.44 5.13
N ASN A 193 -10.45 7.16 4.16
CA ASN A 193 -10.89 7.19 2.76
C ASN A 193 -10.44 5.93 2.01
N THR A 194 -11.31 5.44 1.13
CA THR A 194 -11.07 4.27 0.28
C THR A 194 -9.87 4.41 -0.62
N ILE A 195 -9.73 5.58 -1.25
CA ILE A 195 -8.74 5.87 -2.27
C ILE A 195 -7.37 6.03 -1.61
N ASP A 196 -7.31 6.78 -0.52
CA ASP A 196 -6.08 6.96 0.27
C ASP A 196 -5.60 5.65 0.90
N ALA A 197 -6.50 4.75 1.27
CA ALA A 197 -6.13 3.44 1.82
C ALA A 197 -5.32 2.59 0.82
N VAL A 198 -5.44 2.85 -0.49
CA VAL A 198 -4.63 2.25 -1.55
C VAL A 198 -3.46 3.17 -1.93
N PHE A 199 -3.73 4.47 -2.10
CA PHE A 199 -2.73 5.44 -2.55
C PHE A 199 -1.59 5.65 -1.55
N PHE A 200 -1.88 5.83 -0.26
CA PHE A 200 -0.85 6.10 0.76
C PHE A 200 0.20 5.00 0.91
N PRO A 201 -0.15 3.70 1.00
CA PRO A 201 0.87 2.66 1.06
C PRO A 201 1.72 2.61 -0.21
N ILE A 202 1.13 2.80 -1.41
CA ILE A 202 1.89 2.88 -2.67
C ILE A 202 2.85 4.05 -2.64
N LEU A 203 2.36 5.24 -2.28
CA LEU A 203 3.18 6.45 -2.19
C LEU A 203 4.34 6.28 -1.22
N LEU A 204 4.12 5.73 -0.03
CA LEU A 204 5.19 5.52 0.96
C LEU A 204 6.16 4.40 0.55
N SER A 205 5.67 3.37 -0.15
CA SER A 205 6.49 2.23 -0.59
C SER A 205 7.61 2.64 -1.54
N VAL A 206 7.47 3.76 -2.27
CA VAL A 206 8.55 4.30 -3.13
C VAL A 206 9.79 4.69 -2.32
N VAL A 207 9.63 5.00 -1.02
CA VAL A 207 10.74 5.32 -0.12
C VAL A 207 11.14 4.07 0.65
N LYS A 208 10.17 3.42 1.29
CA LYS A 208 10.37 2.23 2.12
C LYS A 208 9.03 1.55 2.37
N THR A 209 9.04 0.23 2.51
CA THR A 209 7.83 -0.54 2.83
C THR A 209 7.15 0.01 4.10
N PRO A 210 5.90 0.50 4.01
CA PRO A 210 5.19 1.06 5.15
C PRO A 210 4.67 -0.03 6.09
N SER A 211 4.62 0.26 7.38
CA SER A 211 3.84 -0.52 8.34
C SER A 211 2.41 0.02 8.43
N LEU A 212 1.45 -0.86 8.65
CA LEU A 212 0.05 -0.51 8.88
C LEU A 212 -0.28 -0.56 10.37
N GLU A 213 -0.85 0.52 10.89
CA GLU A 213 -1.49 0.62 12.19
C GLU A 213 -2.99 0.83 11.98
N ILE A 214 -3.83 -0.01 12.61
CA ILE A 214 -5.29 0.13 12.60
C ILE A 214 -5.69 0.71 13.95
N GLU A 215 -6.25 1.91 13.93
CA GLU A 215 -6.56 2.66 15.14
C GLU A 215 -8.05 3.02 15.19
N TRP A 216 -8.62 3.06 16.38
CA TRP A 216 -9.93 3.67 16.57
C TRP A 216 -9.79 5.19 16.47
N GLY A 217 -10.45 5.79 15.50
CA GLY A 217 -10.50 7.24 15.35
C GLY A 217 -11.28 7.90 16.48
N ARG A 218 -11.04 9.20 16.67
CA ARG A 218 -11.78 9.98 17.67
C ARG A 218 -13.23 10.15 17.20
N ALA A 219 -14.19 9.96 18.11
CA ALA A 219 -15.59 10.25 17.84
C ALA A 219 -15.74 11.72 17.43
N ILE A 220 -16.24 11.98 16.21
CA ILE A 220 -16.53 13.33 15.73
C ILE A 220 -17.91 13.72 16.28
N PRO A 221 -18.02 14.75 17.15
CA PRO A 221 -19.28 15.04 17.87
C PRO A 221 -20.46 15.45 16.97
N TRP A 222 -20.20 15.76 15.69
CA TRP A 222 -21.18 16.40 14.78
C TRP A 222 -21.70 15.48 13.67
N THR A 223 -21.19 14.24 13.55
CA THR A 223 -21.70 13.26 12.58
C THR A 223 -22.72 12.36 13.27
N ARG A 224 -24.02 12.55 12.98
CA ARG A 224 -25.12 11.76 13.57
C ARG A 224 -25.07 10.25 13.29
N HIS A 225 -24.16 9.76 12.45
CA HIS A 225 -24.18 8.36 11.97
C HIS A 225 -22.86 7.57 12.03
N VAL A 226 -21.78 8.10 12.64
CA VAL A 226 -20.54 7.32 12.82
C VAL A 226 -19.98 7.56 14.23
N THR A 227 -20.31 6.68 15.17
CA THR A 227 -19.89 6.78 16.58
C THR A 227 -18.46 6.28 16.82
N ARG A 228 -17.83 5.59 15.86
CA ARG A 228 -16.40 5.19 15.85
C ARG A 228 -15.91 5.08 14.40
N SER A 229 -14.98 5.93 13.95
CA SER A 229 -14.26 5.68 12.70
C SER A 229 -13.11 4.70 12.97
N ILE A 230 -12.75 3.90 11.96
CA ILE A 230 -11.50 3.14 11.99
C ILE A 230 -10.52 3.87 11.08
N ASP A 231 -9.45 4.38 11.67
CA ASP A 231 -8.40 5.10 10.97
C ASP A 231 -7.31 4.09 10.59
N LEU A 232 -6.92 4.09 9.32
CA LEU A 232 -5.72 3.41 8.84
C LEU A 232 -4.55 4.38 8.90
N SER A 233 -3.44 3.95 9.48
CA SER A 233 -2.23 4.74 9.63
C SER A 233 -1.07 4.00 8.98
N PHE A 234 -0.47 4.59 7.95
CA PHE A 234 0.68 4.04 7.24
C PHE A 234 1.94 4.77 7.69
N CYS A 235 2.91 4.02 8.20
CA CYS A 235 4.11 4.58 8.83
C CYS A 235 5.38 4.10 8.12
N VAL A 236 6.33 5.00 7.91
CA VAL A 236 7.70 4.71 7.47
C VAL A 236 8.68 5.29 8.49
N TYR A 237 9.68 4.49 8.88
CA TYR A 237 10.73 4.89 9.81
C TYR A 237 12.05 5.07 9.05
N LEU A 238 12.54 6.31 9.06
CA LEU A 238 13.77 6.75 8.42
C LEU A 238 14.88 6.98 9.44
N GLY A 239 16.15 6.94 9.01
CA GLY A 239 17.27 7.46 9.78
C GLY A 239 17.12 8.96 10.09
N ILE A 240 17.80 9.44 11.13
CA ILE A 240 17.68 10.83 11.62
C ILE A 240 18.05 11.87 10.54
N ASP A 241 18.96 11.53 9.64
CA ASP A 241 19.49 12.45 8.62
C ASP A 241 18.88 12.23 7.21
N GLU A 242 17.88 11.35 7.09
CA GLU A 242 17.28 11.02 5.79
C GLU A 242 16.19 12.02 5.37
N TRP A 243 15.56 12.72 6.31
CA TRP A 243 14.53 13.72 6.02
C TRP A 243 15.17 15.11 5.78
N PRO A 244 15.07 15.68 4.57
CA PRO A 244 15.83 16.87 4.20
C PRO A 244 15.10 18.19 4.49
N TRP A 245 13.83 18.14 4.88
CA TRP A 245 12.98 19.31 5.05
C TRP A 245 12.83 19.70 6.53
N PRO A 246 12.46 20.95 6.83
CA PRO A 246 12.17 21.33 8.21
C PRO A 246 11.00 20.52 8.80
N THR A 247 11.12 20.12 10.07
CA THR A 247 10.04 19.47 10.83
C THR A 247 9.12 20.49 11.50
N GLU A 248 9.69 21.64 11.87
CA GLU A 248 9.00 22.84 12.36
C GLU A 248 9.21 23.93 11.30
N LEU A 249 8.19 24.75 11.07
CA LEU A 249 8.19 25.68 9.94
C LEU A 249 7.52 26.99 10.33
N SER A 250 8.29 28.08 10.32
CA SER A 250 7.76 29.44 10.39
C SER A 250 7.29 29.95 9.01
N ALA A 251 6.56 31.06 9.01
CA ALA A 251 6.12 31.76 7.79
C ALA A 251 7.31 32.10 6.88
N ASP A 252 8.33 32.72 7.48
CA ASP A 252 9.49 33.26 6.79
C ASP A 252 10.37 32.14 6.24
N GLU A 253 10.51 31.03 6.98
CA GLU A 253 11.21 29.84 6.49
C GLU A 253 10.49 29.18 5.33
N LEU A 254 9.16 29.06 5.40
CA LEU A 254 8.36 28.55 4.29
C LEU A 254 8.58 29.41 3.04
N GLU A 255 8.39 30.73 3.17
CA GLU A 255 8.56 31.65 2.05
C GLU A 255 9.96 31.59 1.45
N LYS A 256 11.00 31.60 2.31
CA LYS A 256 12.39 31.48 1.87
C LYS A 256 12.62 30.17 1.10
N ILE A 257 12.07 29.05 1.56
CA ILE A 257 12.19 27.77 0.85
C ILE A 257 11.49 27.86 -0.51
N LEU A 258 10.23 28.32 -0.55
CA LEU A 258 9.45 28.38 -1.78
C LEU A 258 10.07 29.33 -2.82
N ASN A 259 10.63 30.45 -2.39
CA ASN A 259 11.31 31.39 -3.28
C ASN A 259 12.61 30.83 -3.87
N ASN A 260 13.26 29.88 -3.19
CA ASN A 260 14.46 29.22 -3.68
C ASN A 260 14.18 28.00 -4.58
N LEU A 261 12.92 27.53 -4.67
CA LEU A 261 12.57 26.46 -5.59
C LEU A 261 12.62 26.95 -7.05
N SER A 262 12.92 26.06 -8.00
CA SER A 262 12.60 26.33 -9.41
C SER A 262 11.07 26.37 -9.62
N ASP A 263 10.60 26.90 -10.74
CA ASP A 263 9.16 26.88 -11.08
C ASP A 263 8.62 25.45 -11.10
N GLU A 264 9.42 24.52 -11.62
CA GLU A 264 9.11 23.10 -11.60
C GLU A 264 9.05 22.53 -10.18
N GLY A 265 10.00 22.92 -9.32
CA GLY A 265 10.01 22.54 -7.91
C GLY A 265 8.81 23.09 -7.15
N LEU A 266 8.39 24.33 -7.43
CA LEU A 266 7.18 24.93 -6.85
C LEU A 266 5.93 24.19 -7.34
N ALA A 267 5.86 23.79 -8.61
CA ALA A 267 4.76 22.99 -9.12
C ALA A 267 4.67 21.61 -8.43
N MET A 268 5.82 20.94 -8.21
CA MET A 268 5.88 19.68 -7.44
C MET A 268 5.40 19.88 -6.00
N PHE A 269 5.83 20.96 -5.34
CA PHE A 269 5.39 21.30 -3.99
C PHE A 269 3.87 21.50 -3.92
N ILE A 270 3.29 22.25 -4.86
CA ILE A 270 1.84 22.48 -4.91
C ILE A 270 1.09 21.16 -5.17
N ALA A 271 1.62 20.27 -6.02
CA ALA A 271 0.99 18.98 -6.24
C ALA A 271 0.97 18.11 -4.96
N GLY A 272 2.06 18.10 -4.17
CA GLY A 272 2.07 17.43 -2.87
C GLY A 272 1.10 18.05 -1.85
N LEU A 273 0.91 19.37 -1.89
CA LEU A 273 -0.16 20.02 -1.12
C LEU A 273 -1.54 19.56 -1.56
N ILE A 274 -1.77 19.52 -2.89
CA ILE A 274 -3.02 19.08 -3.48
C ILE A 274 -3.31 17.63 -3.13
N ASP A 275 -2.31 16.75 -3.09
CA ASP A 275 -2.42 15.33 -2.76
C ASP A 275 -2.58 15.02 -1.26
N GLY A 276 -2.33 15.98 -0.37
CA GLY A 276 -2.71 15.89 1.04
C GLY A 276 -4.08 16.49 1.32
N ASP A 277 -4.12 17.80 1.57
CA ASP A 277 -5.29 18.56 2.06
C ASP A 277 -6.04 19.33 0.94
N GLY A 278 -5.67 19.10 -0.32
CA GLY A 278 -6.29 19.78 -1.46
C GLY A 278 -7.55 19.12 -2.00
N SER A 279 -8.32 19.89 -2.76
CA SER A 279 -9.46 19.42 -3.56
C SER A 279 -9.43 20.05 -4.94
N ILE A 280 -9.85 19.28 -5.94
CA ILE A 280 -10.12 19.75 -7.30
C ILE A 280 -11.60 19.47 -7.56
N GLN A 281 -12.37 20.51 -7.84
CA GLN A 281 -13.82 20.39 -7.96
C GLN A 281 -14.43 21.43 -8.90
N ARG A 282 -15.69 21.22 -9.31
CA ARG A 282 -16.48 22.23 -10.02
C ARG A 282 -17.01 23.26 -9.04
N LYS A 283 -17.21 24.49 -9.51
CA LYS A 283 -17.73 25.58 -8.68
C LYS A 283 -19.17 25.31 -8.21
N SER A 284 -20.02 24.79 -9.09
CA SER A 284 -21.35 24.29 -8.73
C SER A 284 -21.87 23.31 -9.78
N LYS A 285 -23.03 22.70 -9.55
CA LYS A 285 -23.68 21.85 -10.56
C LYS A 285 -24.00 22.58 -11.87
N SER A 286 -24.28 23.87 -11.81
CA SER A 286 -24.59 24.71 -12.97
C SER A 286 -23.41 25.56 -13.44
N ASP A 287 -22.23 25.39 -12.84
CA ASP A 287 -21.02 26.19 -13.15
C ASP A 287 -19.81 25.26 -13.17
N TYR A 288 -19.41 24.86 -14.38
CA TYR A 288 -18.31 23.93 -14.65
C TYR A 288 -16.93 24.55 -14.52
N HIS A 289 -16.82 25.77 -13.98
CA HIS A 289 -15.51 26.34 -13.70
C HIS A 289 -14.72 25.48 -12.72
N ALA A 290 -13.48 25.19 -13.10
CA ALA A 290 -12.54 24.46 -12.26
C ALA A 290 -12.23 25.28 -11.00
N VAL A 291 -12.18 24.60 -9.86
CA VAL A 291 -11.84 25.17 -8.57
C VAL A 291 -10.82 24.27 -7.88
N ILE A 292 -9.68 24.86 -7.50
CA ILE A 292 -8.69 24.22 -6.63
C ILE A 292 -8.83 24.83 -5.25
N VAL A 293 -9.03 23.98 -4.24
CA VAL A 293 -9.17 24.39 -2.84
C VAL A 293 -8.04 23.79 -2.04
N ILE A 294 -7.34 24.60 -1.26
CA ILE A 294 -6.34 24.14 -0.28
C ILE A 294 -6.84 24.57 1.10
N THR A 295 -7.10 23.58 1.96
CA THR A 295 -7.72 23.81 3.26
C THR A 295 -6.68 23.83 4.36
N ALA A 296 -6.79 24.79 5.28
CA ALA A 296 -6.03 24.85 6.52
C ALA A 296 -7.00 24.95 7.69
N CYS A 297 -6.82 24.11 8.71
CA CYS A 297 -7.60 24.22 9.95
C CYS A 297 -7.48 25.63 10.57
N LYS A 298 -8.58 26.14 11.13
CA LYS A 298 -8.63 27.52 11.63
C LYS A 298 -7.72 27.77 12.83
N ALA A 299 -7.64 26.80 13.75
CA ALA A 299 -6.88 26.89 14.99
C ALA A 299 -5.42 26.42 14.86
N CYS A 300 -4.98 26.00 13.66
CA CYS A 300 -3.63 25.49 13.47
C CYS A 300 -2.72 26.54 12.84
N PRO A 301 -1.39 26.43 13.03
CA PRO A 301 -0.41 27.34 12.41
C PRO A 301 -0.46 27.36 10.87
N LYS A 302 -1.22 26.45 10.24
CA LYS A 302 -1.35 26.33 8.77
C LYS A 302 -2.02 27.54 8.10
N LYS A 303 -2.70 28.44 8.81
CA LYS A 303 -3.29 29.64 8.17
C LYS A 303 -2.23 30.46 7.43
N VAL A 304 -1.09 30.68 8.08
CA VAL A 304 0.03 31.48 7.55
C VAL A 304 0.59 30.88 6.26
N ILE A 305 0.45 29.57 6.08
CA ILE A 305 0.88 28.84 4.89
C ILE A 305 0.04 29.27 3.68
N LEU A 306 -1.26 29.50 3.86
CA LEU A 306 -2.14 29.94 2.77
C LEU A 306 -1.78 31.34 2.27
N ASP A 307 -1.45 32.26 3.19
CA ASP A 307 -1.05 33.63 2.84
C ASP A 307 0.26 33.65 2.03
N VAL A 308 1.27 32.90 2.50
CA VAL A 308 2.55 32.75 1.77
C VAL A 308 2.32 32.10 0.41
N LEU A 309 1.52 31.02 0.36
CA LEU A 309 1.25 30.31 -0.88
C LEU A 309 0.53 31.19 -1.91
N LYS A 310 -0.49 31.95 -1.48
CA LYS A 310 -1.20 32.92 -2.32
C LYS A 310 -0.23 33.92 -2.94
N ARG A 311 0.67 34.51 -2.14
CA ARG A 311 1.66 35.49 -2.60
C ARG A 311 2.63 34.87 -3.61
N VAL A 312 3.29 33.77 -3.25
CA VAL A 312 4.31 33.13 -4.10
C VAL A 312 3.73 32.67 -5.43
N VAL A 313 2.52 32.10 -5.44
CA VAL A 313 1.84 31.67 -6.68
C VAL A 313 1.47 32.87 -7.55
N ALA A 314 0.98 33.96 -6.97
CA ALA A 314 0.68 35.18 -7.70
C ALA A 314 1.94 35.81 -8.33
N GLU A 315 3.02 35.92 -7.56
CA GLU A 315 4.27 36.53 -8.04
C GLU A 315 4.96 35.70 -9.11
N ARG A 316 5.02 34.38 -8.94
CA ARG A 316 5.81 33.51 -9.83
C ARG A 316 5.03 32.98 -11.01
N PHE A 317 3.75 32.69 -10.83
CA PHE A 317 2.92 32.11 -11.89
C PHE A 317 1.90 33.10 -12.47
N GLY A 318 1.72 34.27 -11.85
CA GLY A 318 0.72 35.25 -12.28
C GLY A 318 -0.71 34.71 -12.11
N ILE A 319 -0.93 33.87 -11.10
CA ILE A 319 -2.21 33.18 -10.83
C ILE A 319 -2.78 33.74 -9.53
N THR A 320 -4.02 34.20 -9.57
CA THR A 320 -4.66 34.82 -8.40
C THR A 320 -5.54 33.81 -7.69
N GLY A 321 -5.47 33.81 -6.36
CA GLY A 321 -6.34 33.01 -5.50
C GLY A 321 -6.89 33.85 -4.37
N ASP A 322 -8.01 33.43 -3.81
CA ASP A 322 -8.70 34.11 -2.72
C ASP A 322 -8.76 33.25 -1.47
N ILE A 323 -8.60 33.88 -0.32
CA ILE A 323 -8.67 33.21 0.98
C ILE A 323 -10.03 33.51 1.58
N TYR A 324 -10.78 32.45 1.83
CA TYR A 324 -12.02 32.49 2.56
C TYR A 324 -11.82 31.90 3.96
N SER A 325 -12.57 32.41 4.93
CA SER A 325 -12.54 31.94 6.31
C SER A 325 -13.97 31.62 6.73
N ASP A 326 -14.22 30.40 7.19
CA ASP A 326 -15.47 30.00 7.81
C ASP A 326 -15.28 29.63 9.30
N GLU A 327 -16.28 29.07 9.95
CA GLU A 327 -16.19 28.69 11.36
C GLU A 327 -15.14 27.60 11.63
N ALA A 328 -14.90 26.69 10.68
CA ALA A 328 -14.09 25.49 10.85
C ALA A 328 -12.68 25.60 10.25
N ALA A 329 -12.51 26.32 9.14
CA ALA A 329 -11.29 26.34 8.35
C ALA A 329 -11.03 27.67 7.63
N ASN A 330 -9.79 27.83 7.16
CA ASN A 330 -9.44 28.79 6.13
C ASN A 330 -9.16 28.04 4.84
N THR A 331 -9.57 28.57 3.70
CA THR A 331 -9.44 27.93 2.40
C THR A 331 -8.85 28.90 1.39
N LEU A 332 -7.73 28.53 0.77
CA LEU A 332 -7.21 29.21 -0.42
C LEU A 332 -7.86 28.59 -1.65
N VAL A 333 -8.48 29.42 -2.47
CA VAL A 333 -9.27 29.02 -3.62
C VAL A 333 -8.72 29.68 -4.88
N PHE A 334 -8.36 28.85 -5.87
CA PHE A 334 -8.10 29.28 -7.23
C PHE A 334 -9.30 28.85 -8.08
N SER A 335 -9.80 29.73 -8.95
CA SER A 335 -11.03 29.46 -9.71
C SER A 335 -10.93 29.83 -11.18
N GLY A 336 -11.74 29.18 -12.01
CA GLY A 336 -11.87 29.50 -13.43
C GLY A 336 -10.55 29.34 -14.19
N GLU A 337 -10.20 30.35 -14.99
CA GLU A 337 -8.98 30.34 -15.80
C GLU A 337 -7.71 30.20 -14.95
N ASP A 338 -7.65 30.83 -13.78
CA ASP A 338 -6.51 30.74 -12.87
C ASP A 338 -6.33 29.34 -12.30
N ALA A 339 -7.43 28.64 -11.99
CA ALA A 339 -7.37 27.23 -11.62
C ALA A 339 -6.81 26.38 -12.76
N VAL A 340 -7.27 26.57 -14.00
CA VAL A 340 -6.81 25.81 -15.17
C VAL A 340 -5.33 26.08 -15.46
N ARG A 341 -4.90 27.35 -15.38
CA ARG A 341 -3.49 27.74 -15.51
C ARG A 341 -2.63 27.07 -14.44
N LEU A 342 -3.14 26.92 -13.22
CA LEU A 342 -2.45 26.19 -12.16
C LEU A 342 -2.40 24.68 -12.46
N LEU A 343 -3.53 24.07 -12.83
CA LEU A 343 -3.62 22.65 -13.19
C LEU A 343 -2.59 22.29 -14.27
N ARG A 344 -2.51 23.06 -15.36
CA ARG A 344 -1.54 22.82 -16.45
C ARG A 344 -0.08 22.72 -15.96
N ARG A 345 0.26 23.41 -14.87
CA ARG A 345 1.61 23.39 -14.28
C ARG A 345 1.83 22.18 -13.37
N VAL A 346 0.82 21.80 -12.60
CA VAL A 346 0.96 20.84 -11.50
C VAL A 346 0.48 19.44 -11.83
N VAL A 347 -0.39 19.28 -12.85
CA VAL A 347 -1.13 18.04 -13.12
C VAL A 347 -0.21 16.82 -13.16
N LYS A 348 0.93 16.92 -13.87
CA LYS A 348 1.91 15.82 -14.03
C LYS A 348 2.62 15.39 -12.75
N TYR A 349 2.45 16.13 -11.65
CA TYR A 349 3.00 15.83 -10.33
C TYR A 349 1.93 15.43 -9.30
N ILE A 350 0.65 15.44 -9.70
CA ILE A 350 -0.45 14.96 -8.87
C ILE A 350 -0.51 13.44 -9.02
N HIS A 351 -0.39 12.75 -7.89
CA HIS A 351 -0.38 11.30 -7.78
C HIS A 351 -1.59 10.76 -7.02
N HIS A 352 -2.40 11.59 -6.35
CA HIS A 352 -3.64 11.09 -5.76
C HIS A 352 -4.61 10.67 -6.90
N PRO A 353 -5.13 9.41 -6.90
CA PRO A 353 -5.86 8.84 -8.03
C PRO A 353 -7.04 9.70 -8.51
N LEU A 354 -7.96 10.05 -7.61
CA LEU A 354 -9.15 10.84 -7.96
C LEU A 354 -8.83 12.30 -8.30
N ARG A 355 -7.87 12.92 -7.61
CA ARG A 355 -7.51 14.33 -7.84
C ARG A 355 -6.80 14.47 -9.19
N ARG A 356 -5.92 13.53 -9.54
CA ARG A 356 -5.30 13.45 -10.87
C ARG A 356 -6.35 13.28 -11.97
N LEU A 357 -7.30 12.35 -11.79
CA LEU A 357 -8.38 12.13 -12.74
C LEU A 357 -9.24 13.39 -12.95
N ARG A 358 -9.65 14.05 -11.87
CA ARG A 358 -10.41 15.31 -11.97
C ARG A 358 -9.60 16.42 -12.64
N ALA A 359 -8.31 16.51 -12.37
CA ALA A 359 -7.44 17.48 -13.01
C ALA A 359 -7.38 17.26 -14.53
N GLU A 360 -7.17 16.02 -14.97
CA GLU A 360 -7.17 15.65 -16.39
C GLU A 360 -8.53 15.90 -17.06
N LEU A 361 -9.62 15.62 -16.34
CA LEU A 361 -10.98 15.86 -16.83
C LEU A 361 -11.25 17.36 -17.04
N PHE A 362 -10.88 18.22 -16.09
CA PHE A 362 -10.98 19.67 -16.28
C PHE A 362 -10.11 20.16 -17.43
N LEU A 363 -8.88 19.66 -17.56
CA LEU A 363 -8.01 20.04 -18.68
C LEU A 363 -8.62 19.63 -20.01
N ALA A 364 -9.16 18.41 -20.12
CA ALA A 364 -9.83 17.93 -21.33
C ALA A 364 -11.01 18.83 -21.72
N TYR A 365 -11.86 19.19 -20.75
CA TYR A 365 -13.00 20.08 -20.97
C TYR A 365 -12.56 21.48 -21.45
N TYR A 366 -11.61 22.10 -20.75
CA TYR A 366 -11.12 23.45 -21.11
C TYR A 366 -10.29 23.48 -22.40
N GLU A 367 -9.77 22.35 -22.84
CA GLU A 367 -9.09 22.20 -24.14
C GLU A 367 -10.08 21.92 -25.28
N GLY A 368 -11.38 21.77 -24.99
CA GLY A 368 -12.40 21.44 -25.96
C GLY A 368 -12.29 20.01 -26.51
N ARG A 369 -11.66 19.10 -25.74
CA ARG A 369 -11.57 17.66 -26.09
C ARG A 369 -12.86 16.91 -25.78
N ILE A 370 -13.64 17.42 -24.83
CA ILE A 370 -14.96 16.92 -24.45
C ILE A 370 -15.94 18.09 -24.32
N ASP A 371 -17.22 17.82 -24.56
CA ASP A 371 -18.29 18.82 -24.41
C ASP A 371 -18.91 18.85 -23.00
N ASP A 372 -19.92 19.71 -22.81
CA ASP A 372 -20.62 19.89 -21.54
C ASP A 372 -21.32 18.59 -21.06
N ASP A 373 -21.94 17.84 -21.98
CA ASP A 373 -22.68 16.62 -21.68
C ASP A 373 -21.72 15.48 -21.29
N GLU A 374 -20.62 15.35 -22.03
CA GLU A 374 -19.54 14.42 -21.74
C GLU A 374 -18.86 14.75 -20.41
N PHE A 375 -18.60 16.03 -20.14
CA PHE A 375 -18.02 16.48 -18.88
C PHE A 375 -18.93 16.17 -17.70
N GLU A 376 -20.24 16.51 -17.76
CA GLU A 376 -21.18 16.22 -16.69
C GLU A 376 -21.21 14.73 -16.38
N LYS A 377 -21.41 13.90 -17.41
CA LYS A 377 -21.49 12.44 -17.28
C LYS A 377 -20.26 11.84 -16.60
N LEU A 378 -19.06 12.26 -17.02
CA LEU A 378 -17.81 11.77 -16.44
C LEU A 378 -17.60 12.32 -15.02
N TYR A 379 -17.86 13.62 -14.82
CA TYR A 379 -17.61 14.29 -13.55
C TYR A 379 -18.47 13.76 -12.41
N GLU A 380 -19.76 13.48 -12.68
CA GLU A 380 -20.70 12.90 -11.72
C GLU A 380 -20.17 11.62 -11.06
N THR A 381 -19.51 10.73 -11.84
CA THR A 381 -18.93 9.49 -11.30
C THR A 381 -17.79 9.74 -10.30
N THR A 382 -17.13 10.91 -10.41
CA THR A 382 -16.06 11.32 -9.51
C THR A 382 -16.56 12.01 -8.25
N GLU A 383 -17.83 12.46 -8.20
CA GLU A 383 -18.39 13.18 -7.06
C GLU A 383 -18.50 12.28 -5.82
N TYR A 384 -18.53 12.94 -4.65
CA TYR A 384 -18.84 12.29 -3.39
C TYR A 384 -20.34 12.41 -3.13
N GLU A 385 -20.97 11.34 -2.65
CA GLU A 385 -22.37 11.38 -2.26
C GLU A 385 -22.54 12.11 -0.93
N TYR A 386 -23.47 13.08 -0.89
CA TYR A 386 -23.72 13.91 0.29
C TYR A 386 -24.95 13.41 1.06
N GLY A 387 -24.78 13.13 2.35
CA GLY A 387 -25.90 12.72 3.23
C GLY A 387 -26.28 11.24 3.17
N GLY A 388 -25.60 10.43 2.35
CA GLY A 388 -25.76 8.98 2.24
C GLY A 388 -24.44 8.21 2.48
N PRO A 389 -24.48 6.87 2.50
CA PRO A 389 -23.28 6.04 2.52
C PRO A 389 -22.54 6.14 1.18
N ASP A 390 -21.37 6.78 1.17
CA ASP A 390 -20.51 6.93 -0.01
C ASP A 390 -19.33 5.97 0.06
N ILE A 391 -19.21 5.06 -0.91
CA ILE A 391 -18.14 4.06 -0.97
C ILE A 391 -16.72 4.66 -0.98
N LYS A 392 -16.58 5.94 -1.37
CA LYS A 392 -15.31 6.67 -1.36
C LYS A 392 -14.92 7.16 0.03
N ARG A 393 -15.87 7.28 0.98
CA ARG A 393 -15.67 7.85 2.33
C ARG A 393 -15.80 6.81 3.42
N ASN A 394 -14.86 6.80 4.37
CA ASN A 394 -14.92 5.97 5.58
C ASN A 394 -14.97 4.44 5.33
N HIS A 395 -14.55 3.98 4.14
CA HIS A 395 -14.46 2.57 3.75
C HIS A 395 -13.01 2.09 3.54
N GLY A 396 -12.02 2.83 4.03
CA GLY A 396 -10.60 2.48 3.87
C GLY A 396 -10.26 1.07 4.38
N LEU A 397 -10.80 0.67 5.55
CA LEU A 397 -10.60 -0.69 6.08
C LEU A 397 -11.23 -1.76 5.20
N ASP A 398 -12.44 -1.51 4.69
CA ASP A 398 -13.17 -2.47 3.85
C ASP A 398 -12.40 -2.75 2.57
N VAL A 399 -11.81 -1.70 1.98
CA VAL A 399 -10.99 -1.79 0.77
C VAL A 399 -9.71 -2.55 1.05
N LEU A 400 -9.00 -2.22 2.14
CA LEU A 400 -7.77 -2.92 2.51
C LEU A 400 -8.03 -4.41 2.81
N ALA A 401 -9.17 -4.73 3.42
CA ALA A 401 -9.58 -6.12 3.64
C ALA A 401 -9.87 -6.85 2.32
N ARG A 402 -10.50 -6.20 1.33
CA ARG A 402 -10.77 -6.78 0.01
C ARG A 402 -9.52 -6.91 -0.86
N ALA A 403 -8.59 -5.97 -0.74
CA ALA A 403 -7.33 -5.95 -1.49
C ALA A 403 -6.30 -6.95 -0.96
N ALA A 404 -6.38 -7.33 0.32
CA ALA A 404 -5.58 -8.43 0.84
C ALA A 404 -6.02 -9.73 0.15
N PRO A 405 -5.11 -10.51 -0.48
CA PRO A 405 -5.48 -11.81 -1.02
C PRO A 405 -6.12 -12.62 0.10
N GLN A 406 -7.43 -12.82 0.00
CA GLN A 406 -8.22 -13.55 0.98
C GLN A 406 -7.77 -15.01 0.88
N THR A 407 -6.72 -15.37 1.61
CA THR A 407 -6.43 -16.77 1.88
C THR A 407 -7.62 -17.26 2.68
N HIS A 408 -8.59 -17.90 2.03
CA HIS A 408 -9.69 -18.56 2.68
C HIS A 408 -9.12 -19.57 3.67
N THR A 409 -9.03 -19.19 4.94
CA THR A 409 -9.02 -20.16 6.03
C THR A 409 -10.45 -20.66 6.13
N HIS A 410 -10.79 -21.70 5.35
CA HIS A 410 -11.92 -22.52 5.71
C HIS A 410 -11.64 -23.10 7.10
N GLY A 411 -12.62 -22.92 7.99
CA GLY A 411 -12.53 -23.22 9.40
C GLY A 411 -12.05 -24.64 9.66
N GLY A 412 -11.15 -24.76 10.64
CA GLY A 412 -10.86 -26.02 11.31
C GLY A 412 -11.84 -26.29 12.43
#